data_AF-L7LKM8-F1
#
_entry.id   AF-L7LKM8-F1
#
_cell.length_a   1.000
_cell.length_b   1.000
_cell.length_c   1.000
_cell.angle_alpha   90.00
_cell.angle_beta   90.00
_cell.angle_gamma   90.00
#
_symmetry.space_group_name_H-M   'P 1'
#
loop_
_entity.id
_entity.type
_entity.pdbx_description
1 polymer ?
#
loop_
_entity_poly.entity_id
_entity_poly.type
_entity_poly.pdbx_seq_one_letter_code
_entity_poly.pdbx_strand_id
1 'polypeptide(L)'
;MSEVQAERQAVMQAVSTLQQLERLIRSQHGEVRNLSSEVRRVAGSTSTKADDRMVNALQASSVSLDALQQRIAAAMRQAEDIARRL
;
A
#
# COMPACT_ATOMS: atom_id res chain seq x y z
N MET A 1 -24.04 -4.36 -26.36
CA MET A 1 -22.75 -4.52 -25.65
C MET A 1 -22.44 -6.01 -25.64
N SER A 2 -21.32 -6.45 -26.22
CA SER A 2 -20.90 -7.85 -26.11
C SER A 2 -20.38 -8.13 -24.71
N GLU A 3 -20.46 -9.38 -24.25
CA GLU A 3 -19.94 -9.80 -22.94
C GLU A 3 -18.44 -9.45 -22.79
N VAL A 4 -17.67 -9.63 -23.87
CA VAL A 4 -16.23 -9.26 -23.93
C VAL A 4 -16.01 -7.76 -23.73
N GLN A 5 -16.87 -6.89 -24.27
CA GLN A 5 -16.76 -5.45 -24.05
C GLN A 5 -17.03 -5.06 -22.60
N ALA A 6 -18.01 -5.70 -21.95
CA ALA A 6 -18.33 -5.48 -20.54
C ALA A 6 -17.19 -5.96 -19.63
N GLU A 7 -16.62 -7.13 -19.92
CA GLU A 7 -15.50 -7.70 -19.17
C GLU A 7 -14.25 -6.82 -19.29
N ARG A 8 -13.92 -6.35 -20.50
CA ARG A 8 -12.81 -5.42 -20.71
C ARG A 8 -13.01 -4.11 -19.94
N GLN A 9 -14.23 -3.58 -19.89
CA GLN A 9 -14.53 -2.39 -19.10
C GLN A 9 -14.35 -2.64 -17.59
N ALA A 10 -14.79 -3.80 -17.08
CA ALA A 10 -14.60 -4.18 -15.68
C ALA A 10 -13.11 -4.30 -15.31
N VAL A 11 -12.29 -4.91 -16.19
CA VAL A 11 -10.84 -5.02 -15.99
C VAL A 11 -10.18 -3.63 -15.96
N MET A 12 -10.55 -2.73 -16.87
CA MET A 12 -10.03 -1.36 -16.87
C MET A 12 -10.40 -0.59 -15.59
N GLN A 13 -11.62 -0.79 -15.07
CA GLN A 13 -12.02 -0.22 -13.78
C GLN A 13 -11.19 -0.79 -12.63
N ALA A 14 -10.98 -2.10 -12.59
CA ALA A 14 -10.16 -2.75 -11.57
C ALA A 14 -8.71 -2.23 -11.58
N VAL A 15 -8.10 -2.06 -12.76
CA VAL A 15 -6.76 -1.47 -12.90
C VAL A 15 -6.73 -0.04 -12.33
N SER A 16 -7.72 0.79 -12.65
CA SER A 16 -7.81 2.16 -12.12
C SER A 16 -7.92 2.18 -10.59
N THR A 17 -8.74 1.29 -10.01
CA THR A 17 -8.86 1.15 -8.56
C THR A 17 -7.55 0.69 -7.93
N LEU A 18 -6.85 -0.28 -8.53
CA LEU A 18 -5.55 -0.74 -8.04
C LEU A 18 -4.48 0.37 -8.07
N GLN A 19 -4.46 1.20 -9.12
CA GLN A 19 -3.57 2.36 -9.20
C GLN A 19 -3.88 3.41 -8.12
N GLN A 20 -5.16 3.64 -7.82
CA GLN A 20 -5.57 4.53 -6.71
C GLN A 20 -5.10 3.98 -5.36
N LEU A 21 -5.30 2.68 -5.12
CA LEU A 21 -4.83 2.01 -3.90
C LEU A 21 -3.30 2.07 -3.79
N GLU A 22 -2.57 1.85 -4.88
CA GLU A 22 -1.11 1.93 -4.89
C GLU A 22 -0.61 3.32 -4.46
N ARG A 23 -1.24 4.39 -4.97
CA ARG A 23 -0.93 5.78 -4.56
C ARG A 23 -1.22 6.02 -3.09
N LEU A 24 -2.36 5.53 -2.59
CA LEU A 24 -2.74 5.67 -1.19
C LEU A 24 -1.72 4.97 -0.27
N ILE A 25 -1.36 3.73 -0.59
CA ILE A 25 -0.38 2.97 0.21
C ILE A 25 0.99 3.64 0.20
N ARG A 26 1.43 4.17 -0.94
CA ARG A 26 2.68 4.95 -1.01
C ARG A 26 2.64 6.19 -0.12
N SER A 27 1.50 6.90 -0.07
CA SER A 27 1.32 8.04 0.84
C SER A 27 1.42 7.61 2.30
N GLN A 28 0.67 6.58 2.70
CA GLN A 28 0.67 6.05 4.06
C GLN A 28 2.06 5.54 4.48
N HIS A 29 2.80 4.93 3.56
CA HIS A 29 4.16 4.49 3.81
C HIS A 29 5.11 5.67 4.07
N GLY A 30 4.94 6.77 3.34
CA GLY A 30 5.65 8.03 3.60
C GLY A 30 5.32 8.60 4.98
N GLU A 31 4.05 8.64 5.35
CA GLU A 31 3.58 9.13 6.66
C GLU A 31 4.12 8.27 7.82
N VAL A 32 4.04 6.93 7.71
CA VAL A 32 4.59 6.02 8.72
C VAL A 32 6.10 6.19 8.87
N ARG A 33 6.83 6.37 7.76
CA ARG A 33 8.27 6.62 7.80
C ARG A 33 8.61 7.94 8.51
N ASN A 34 7.86 9.00 8.20
CA ASN A 34 8.05 10.31 8.84
C ASN A 34 7.75 10.23 10.35
N LEU A 35 6.63 9.62 10.71
CA LEU A 35 6.25 9.42 12.11
C LEU A 35 7.27 8.55 12.85
N SER A 36 7.79 7.49 12.22
CA SER A 36 8.86 6.66 12.81
C SER A 36 10.13 7.47 13.08
N SER A 37 10.52 8.36 12.17
CA SER A 37 11.66 9.26 12.37
C SER A 37 11.42 10.25 13.50
N GLU A 38 10.22 10.82 13.60
CA GLU A 38 9.86 11.77 14.65
C GLU A 38 9.83 11.11 16.03
N VAL A 39 9.21 9.92 16.14
CA VAL A 39 9.18 9.15 17.39
C VAL A 39 10.59 8.78 17.83
N ARG A 40 11.47 8.34 16.92
CA ARG A 40 12.88 8.07 17.27
C ARG A 40 13.62 9.30 17.77
N ARG A 41 13.35 10.47 17.18
CA ARG A 41 13.95 11.75 17.61
C ARG A 41 13.52 12.11 19.04
N VAL A 42 12.24 11.96 19.36
CA VAL A 42 11.68 12.27 20.69
C VAL A 42 12.11 11.24 21.74
N ALA A 43 12.05 9.94 21.40
CA ALA A 43 12.45 8.85 22.28
C ALA A 43 13.95 8.87 22.60
N GLY A 44 14.79 9.34 21.66
CA GLY A 44 16.23 9.49 21.87
C GLY A 44 16.61 10.48 22.96
N SER A 45 15.74 11.45 23.31
CA SER A 45 15.98 12.36 24.44
C SER A 45 15.53 11.80 25.80
N THR A 46 14.46 11.00 25.83
CA THR A 46 13.97 10.33 27.05
C THR A 46 13.08 9.14 26.64
N SER A 47 13.61 7.92 26.56
CA SER A 47 12.82 6.77 26.10
C SER A 47 11.89 6.24 27.20
N THR A 48 10.61 6.10 26.89
CA THR A 48 9.61 5.44 27.74
C THR A 48 9.15 4.12 27.12
N LYS A 49 8.57 3.23 27.94
CA LYS A 49 7.90 2.00 27.45
C LYS A 49 6.76 2.28 26.47
N ALA A 50 6.24 3.50 26.42
CA ALA A 50 5.23 3.89 25.44
C ALA A 50 5.87 4.16 24.07
N ASP A 51 7.04 4.80 24.07
CA ASP A 51 7.79 5.09 22.84
C ASP A 51 8.26 3.80 22.16
N ASP A 52 8.81 2.84 22.92
CA ASP A 52 9.22 1.54 22.39
C ASP A 52 8.03 0.80 21.74
N ARG A 53 6.85 0.84 22.39
CA ARG A 53 5.62 0.26 21.83
C ARG A 53 5.20 0.97 20.54
N MET A 54 5.33 2.28 20.48
CA MET A 54 4.99 3.06 19.30
C MET A 54 5.96 2.79 18.15
N VAL A 55 7.28 2.70 18.40
CA VAL A 55 8.28 2.32 17.40
C VAL A 55 7.99 0.93 16.83
N ASN A 56 7.69 -0.04 17.69
CA ASN A 56 7.34 -1.40 17.27
C ASN A 56 6.06 -1.43 16.41
N ALA A 57 5.03 -0.66 16.81
CA ALA A 57 3.80 -0.55 16.04
C ALA A 57 4.03 0.08 14.66
N LEU A 58 4.84 1.15 14.59
CA LEU A 58 5.18 1.80 13.31
C LEU A 58 5.98 0.87 12.40
N GLN A 59 6.89 0.08 12.97
CA GLN A 59 7.65 -0.92 12.21
C GLN A 59 6.72 -2.03 11.67
N ALA A 60 5.78 -2.53 12.47
CA ALA A 60 4.78 -3.50 12.01
C ALA A 60 3.87 -2.93 10.91
N SER A 61 3.47 -1.65 11.03
CA SER A 61 2.71 -0.94 10.01
C SER A 61 3.50 -0.80 8.70
N SER A 62 4.79 -0.48 8.76
CA SER A 62 5.67 -0.40 7.59
C SER A 62 5.72 -1.75 6.84
N VAL A 63 5.94 -2.85 7.57
CA VAL A 63 5.96 -4.21 6.99
C VAL A 63 4.62 -4.56 6.35
N SER A 64 3.51 -4.18 6.99
CA SER A 64 2.16 -4.41 6.45
C SER A 64 1.92 -3.63 5.17
N LEU A 65 2.37 -2.38 5.11
CA LEU A 65 2.28 -1.53 3.91
C LEU A 65 3.13 -2.07 2.76
N ASP A 66 4.35 -2.56 3.04
CA ASP A 66 5.20 -3.23 2.05
C ASP A 66 4.50 -4.47 1.47
N ALA A 67 3.92 -5.31 2.32
CA ALA A 67 3.19 -6.50 1.89
C ALA A 67 1.96 -6.13 1.03
N LEU A 68 1.23 -5.08 1.40
CA LEU A 68 0.10 -4.61 0.60
C LEU A 68 0.55 -4.05 -0.75
N GLN A 69 1.66 -3.30 -0.80
CA GLN A 69 2.22 -2.80 -2.05
C GLN A 69 2.61 -3.94 -3.00
N GLN A 70 3.23 -5.00 -2.48
CA GLN A 70 3.54 -6.20 -3.27
C GLN A 70 2.29 -6.89 -3.81
N ARG A 71 1.23 -7.00 -3.00
CA ARG A 71 -0.06 -7.60 -3.40
C ARG A 71 -0.76 -6.77 -4.48
N ILE A 72 -0.75 -5.45 -4.37
CA ILE A 72 -1.31 -4.56 -5.40
C ILE A 72 -0.53 -4.70 -6.70
N ALA A 73 0.81 -4.69 -6.66
CA ALA A 73 1.63 -4.87 -7.84
C ALA A 73 1.38 -6.24 -8.52
N ALA A 74 1.17 -7.31 -7.75
CA ALA A 74 0.78 -8.60 -8.29
C ALA A 74 -0.61 -8.57 -8.94
N ALA A 75 -1.60 -7.96 -8.29
CA ALA A 75 -2.96 -7.82 -8.83
C ALA A 75 -2.99 -6.97 -10.11
N MET A 76 -2.19 -5.90 -10.20
CA MET A 76 -2.07 -5.09 -11.41
C MET A 76 -1.55 -5.90 -12.58
N ARG A 77 -0.47 -6.67 -12.38
CA ARG A 77 0.07 -7.56 -13.43
C ARG A 77 -0.94 -8.60 -13.90
N GLN A 78 -1.73 -9.15 -12.98
CA GLN A 78 -2.80 -10.09 -13.32
C GLN A 78 -3.91 -9.41 -14.14
N ALA A 79 -4.34 -8.21 -13.74
CA ALA A 79 -5.35 -7.46 -14.47
C ALA A 79 -4.88 -7.07 -15.89
N GLU A 80 -3.61 -6.69 -16.05
CA GLU A 80 -3.00 -6.42 -17.37
C GLU A 80 -2.88 -7.66 -18.25
N ASP A 81 -2.64 -8.84 -17.66
CA ASP A 81 -2.61 -10.10 -18.40
C ASP A 81 -4.03 -10.49 -18.86
N ILE A 82 -5.03 -10.36 -18.00
CA ILE A 82 -6.45 -10.57 -18.39
C ILE A 82 -6.84 -9.60 -19.51
N ALA A 83 -6.52 -8.31 -19.38
CA ALA A 83 -6.82 -7.30 -20.40
C ALA A 83 -6.20 -7.59 -21.76
N ARG A 84 -5.06 -8.30 -21.82
CA ARG A 84 -4.40 -8.71 -23.07
C ARG A 84 -5.03 -9.93 -23.72
N ARG A 85 -5.79 -10.72 -22.97
CA ARG A 85 -6.43 -11.97 -23.43
C ARG A 85 -7.89 -11.77 -23.88
N LEU A 86 -8.50 -10.63 -23.53
CA LEU A 86 -9.85 -10.21 -23.93
C LEU A 86 -9.82 -9.38 -25.22
#